data_AF-A0A0G4EW96-F1
#
_entry.id   AF-A0A0G4EW96-F1
#
_cell.length_a   1.000
_cell.length_b   1.000
_cell.length_c   1.000
_cell.angle_alpha   90.00
_cell.angle_beta   90.00
_cell.angle_gamma   90.00
#
_symmetry.space_group_name_H-M   'P 1'
#
loop_
_entity.id
_entity.type
_entity.pdbx_description
1 polymer ?
#
loop_
_entity_poly.entity_id
_entity_poly.type
_entity_poly.pdbx_seq_one_letter_code
_entity_poly.pdbx_strand_id
1 'polypeptide(L)'
;MGSCSSSTGKAGPPWQPASINYSKPLPIDRPPVRPSTFHPLDARLYRRIAIEYCDLKSVLALRATNKTEGATIISLTALLDRLNGLLVAEDISGLIDVEQHESAMPGGMWLFDYVARATYLMEHRGQWRKWKTSIYLAKSSGLVARLPITLDPAAMQSNFPSRTDYHEMPPAIAQYASFGSRIGQGDGSMALIREEGLGEWYRIGNGEHRFRTVMRSDLPGRHLYRLTYDESDPVIRRDDDLFPSFSGYVIERILEQGMAPMVASATIMRSDSRYGSVRRLLAASIQGHCAVGHRIDGGNAFTASVAADGFGQHRFIVVSGDRWNDGFLAYVDVHVFSPRTGCLVRLFTNEGRVEGQEGRDGVPATVSKARSVLQAVGVDFDALGCGFRQVY
;
A
#
# COMPACT_ATOMS: atom_id res chain seq x y z
N MET A 1 -2.34 -18.41 39.86
CA MET A 1 -1.71 -19.26 38.81
C MET A 1 -2.81 -20.05 38.14
N GLY A 2 -3.39 -19.52 37.06
CA GLY A 2 -4.39 -20.21 36.26
C GLY A 2 -3.85 -20.34 34.84
N SER A 3 -3.59 -21.57 34.40
CA SER A 3 -3.10 -21.84 33.06
C SER A 3 -4.22 -21.61 32.05
N CYS A 4 -4.10 -20.57 31.22
CA CYS A 4 -4.89 -20.48 29.99
C CYS A 4 -4.30 -21.46 28.98
N SER A 5 -5.08 -22.48 28.64
CA SER A 5 -4.83 -23.39 27.53
C SER A 5 -5.01 -22.65 26.20
N SER A 6 -3.92 -22.46 25.47
CA SER A 6 -3.94 -21.96 24.10
C SER A 6 -4.56 -23.01 23.18
N SER A 7 -5.73 -22.69 22.63
CA SER A 7 -6.35 -23.48 21.56
C SER A 7 -5.55 -23.27 20.27
N THR A 8 -4.92 -24.32 19.77
CA THR A 8 -4.32 -24.33 18.44
C THR A 8 -5.41 -24.19 17.39
N GLY A 9 -5.44 -23.06 16.69
CA GLY A 9 -6.31 -22.84 15.54
C GLY A 9 -6.03 -23.90 14.47
N LYS A 10 -7.06 -24.64 14.05
CA LYS A 10 -6.97 -25.56 12.92
C LYS A 10 -6.65 -24.76 11.66
N ALA A 11 -5.49 -25.01 11.05
CA ALA A 11 -5.16 -24.51 9.73
C ALA A 11 -6.26 -24.96 8.73
N GLY A 12 -6.84 -23.99 8.01
CA GLY A 12 -7.76 -24.28 6.92
C GLY A 12 -7.09 -25.13 5.82
N PRO A 13 -7.87 -25.81 4.97
CA PRO A 13 -7.29 -26.60 3.88
C PRO A 13 -6.42 -25.69 2.99
N PRO A 14 -5.24 -26.19 2.53
CA PRO A 14 -4.39 -25.44 1.62
C PRO A 14 -5.16 -25.06 0.36
N TRP A 15 -4.70 -24.04 -0.37
CA TRP A 15 -5.19 -23.65 -1.70
C TRP A 15 -5.27 -24.88 -2.61
N GLN A 16 -6.42 -25.55 -2.62
CA GLN A 16 -6.76 -26.63 -3.51
C GLN A 16 -7.94 -26.15 -4.34
N PRO A 17 -7.87 -26.25 -5.68
CA PRO A 17 -9.08 -26.13 -6.48
C PRO A 17 -10.08 -27.17 -5.96
N ALA A 18 -11.29 -26.73 -5.60
CA ALA A 18 -12.32 -27.59 -5.05
C ALA A 18 -12.42 -28.87 -5.88
N SER A 19 -12.13 -30.02 -5.26
CA SER A 19 -12.33 -31.32 -5.86
C SER A 19 -13.83 -31.55 -5.99
N ILE A 20 -14.38 -31.22 -7.16
CA ILE A 20 -15.74 -31.59 -7.52
C ILE A 20 -15.77 -33.11 -7.64
N ASN A 21 -16.38 -33.75 -6.66
CA ASN A 21 -16.47 -35.20 -6.56
C ASN A 21 -17.58 -35.68 -7.51
N TYR A 22 -17.24 -36.00 -8.76
CA TYR A 22 -18.16 -36.49 -9.80
C TYR A 22 -18.63 -37.96 -9.61
N SER A 23 -18.51 -38.52 -8.40
CA SER A 23 -18.60 -39.96 -8.15
C SER A 23 -20.02 -40.52 -7.98
N LYS A 24 -21.08 -39.75 -8.25
CA LYS A 24 -22.45 -40.30 -8.31
C LYS A 24 -22.95 -40.29 -9.75
N PRO A 25 -22.88 -41.43 -10.47
CA PRO A 25 -23.51 -41.53 -11.78
C PRO A 25 -25.02 -41.43 -11.61
N LEU A 26 -25.62 -40.40 -12.22
CA LEU A 26 -27.05 -40.39 -12.49
C LEU A 26 -27.33 -41.50 -13.53
N PRO A 27 -28.37 -42.33 -13.33
CA PRO A 27 -28.77 -43.31 -14.32
C PRO A 27 -29.40 -42.56 -15.49
N ILE A 28 -28.61 -42.34 -16.54
CA ILE A 28 -29.08 -41.78 -17.80
C ILE A 28 -28.76 -42.81 -18.87
N ASP A 29 -29.79 -43.58 -19.26
CA ASP A 29 -29.81 -44.42 -20.47
C ASP A 29 -29.77 -43.52 -21.71
N ARG A 30 -28.59 -42.96 -22.01
CA ARG A 30 -28.30 -42.36 -23.32
C ARG A 30 -27.29 -43.25 -24.05
N PRO A 31 -27.50 -43.51 -25.35
CA PRO A 31 -26.52 -44.20 -26.17
C PRO A 31 -25.18 -43.45 -26.10
N PRO A 32 -24.04 -44.15 -26.20
CA PRO A 32 -22.72 -43.53 -26.18
C PRO A 32 -22.64 -42.53 -27.34
N VAL A 33 -22.77 -41.25 -27.01
CA VAL A 33 -22.43 -40.17 -27.93
C VAL A 33 -20.93 -40.33 -28.15
N ARG A 34 -20.54 -40.75 -29.37
CA ARG A 34 -19.12 -40.72 -29.77
C ARG A 34 -18.61 -39.33 -29.40
N PRO A 35 -17.52 -39.19 -28.63
CA PRO A 35 -16.97 -37.88 -28.33
C PRO A 35 -16.81 -37.18 -29.67
N SER A 36 -17.58 -36.11 -29.88
CA SER A 36 -17.46 -35.28 -31.06
C SER A 36 -15.99 -34.91 -31.12
N THR A 37 -15.30 -35.36 -32.15
CA THR A 37 -13.93 -34.94 -32.43
C THR A 37 -13.99 -33.45 -32.65
N PHE A 38 -13.88 -32.67 -31.57
CA PHE A 38 -13.45 -31.29 -31.68
C PHE A 38 -12.19 -31.38 -32.52
N HIS A 39 -12.20 -30.76 -33.70
CA HIS A 39 -10.98 -30.59 -34.44
C HIS A 39 -9.95 -30.03 -33.46
N PRO A 40 -8.77 -30.67 -33.32
CA PRO A 40 -7.78 -30.20 -32.37
C PRO A 40 -7.51 -28.74 -32.70
N LEU A 41 -7.96 -27.85 -31.81
CA LEU A 41 -7.65 -26.44 -31.91
C LEU A 41 -6.13 -26.34 -31.92
N ASP A 42 -5.58 -25.53 -32.81
CA ASP A 42 -4.15 -25.23 -32.80
C ASP A 42 -3.75 -24.83 -31.36
N ALA A 43 -2.73 -25.48 -30.81
CA ALA A 43 -2.25 -25.24 -29.46
C ALA A 43 -1.93 -23.76 -29.23
N ARG A 44 -1.52 -23.03 -30.28
CA ARG A 44 -1.31 -21.57 -30.21
C ARG A 44 -2.60 -20.80 -30.00
N LEU A 45 -3.65 -21.13 -30.76
CA LEU A 45 -4.97 -20.50 -30.62
C LEU A 45 -5.57 -20.82 -29.25
N TYR A 46 -5.47 -22.07 -28.81
CA TYR A 46 -5.96 -22.47 -27.50
C TYR A 46 -5.22 -21.76 -26.35
N ARG A 47 -3.88 -21.66 -26.41
CA ARG A 47 -3.09 -20.88 -25.45
C ARG A 47 -3.56 -19.43 -25.42
N ARG A 48 -3.77 -18.82 -26.59
CA ARG A 48 -4.21 -17.43 -26.68
C ARG A 48 -5.59 -17.23 -26.06
N ILE A 49 -6.55 -18.10 -26.38
CA ILE A 49 -7.91 -18.04 -25.80
C ILE A 49 -7.83 -18.18 -24.27
N ALA A 50 -7.11 -19.20 -23.77
CA ALA A 50 -6.97 -19.41 -22.34
C ALA A 50 -6.32 -18.20 -21.65
N ILE A 51 -5.16 -17.76 -22.12
CA ILE A 51 -4.35 -16.74 -21.42
C ILE A 51 -4.90 -15.33 -21.58
N GLU A 52 -5.46 -14.97 -22.74
CA GLU A 52 -5.92 -13.59 -22.98
C GLU A 52 -7.40 -13.37 -22.66
N TYR A 53 -8.24 -14.41 -22.80
CA TYR A 53 -9.72 -14.24 -22.75
C TYR A 53 -10.39 -14.94 -21.57
N CYS A 54 -9.71 -15.82 -20.83
CA CYS A 54 -10.25 -16.42 -19.62
C CYS A 54 -9.74 -15.70 -18.37
N ASP A 55 -10.55 -15.66 -17.32
CA ASP A 55 -10.07 -15.28 -15.98
C ASP A 55 -9.05 -16.30 -15.47
N LEU A 56 -8.19 -15.89 -14.53
CA LEU A 56 -7.12 -16.77 -14.06
C LEU A 56 -7.63 -18.06 -13.39
N LYS A 57 -8.80 -18.04 -12.73
CA LYS A 57 -9.37 -19.26 -12.12
C LYS A 57 -9.72 -20.27 -13.22
N SER A 58 -10.32 -19.81 -14.31
CA SER A 58 -10.64 -20.62 -15.47
C SER A 58 -9.37 -21.14 -16.15
N VAL A 59 -8.33 -20.31 -16.29
CA VAL A 59 -7.00 -20.74 -16.77
C VAL A 59 -6.45 -21.88 -15.91
N LEU A 60 -6.38 -21.70 -14.59
CA LEU A 60 -5.83 -22.73 -13.70
C LEU A 60 -6.67 -24.02 -13.71
N ALA A 61 -8.00 -23.91 -13.84
CA ALA A 61 -8.87 -25.07 -14.01
C ALA A 61 -8.57 -25.82 -15.31
N LEU A 62 -8.40 -25.12 -16.44
CA LEU A 62 -8.03 -25.72 -17.72
C LEU A 62 -6.67 -26.44 -17.61
N ARG A 63 -5.67 -25.84 -16.95
CA ARG A 63 -4.38 -26.50 -16.70
C ARG A 63 -4.54 -27.81 -15.94
N ALA A 64 -5.46 -27.86 -14.97
CA ALA A 64 -5.71 -29.05 -14.17
C ALA A 64 -6.46 -30.18 -14.90
N THR A 65 -7.25 -29.86 -15.93
CA THR A 65 -8.03 -30.87 -16.68
C THR A 65 -7.18 -31.85 -17.50
N ASN A 66 -6.00 -31.44 -17.99
CA ASN A 66 -5.06 -32.31 -18.70
C ASN A 66 -3.64 -32.02 -18.21
N LYS A 67 -3.06 -32.94 -17.43
CA LYS A 67 -1.75 -32.75 -16.80
C LYS A 67 -0.63 -32.50 -17.81
N THR A 68 -0.68 -33.13 -18.98
CA THR A 68 0.39 -33.03 -19.98
C THR A 68 0.17 -31.80 -20.85
N GLU A 69 -0.95 -31.75 -21.58
CA GLU A 69 -1.21 -30.66 -22.54
C GLU A 69 -1.52 -29.34 -21.85
N GLY A 70 -2.30 -29.37 -20.77
CA GLY A 70 -2.64 -28.19 -19.98
C GLY A 70 -1.39 -27.56 -19.37
N ALA A 71 -0.42 -28.37 -18.93
CA ALA A 71 0.82 -27.85 -18.38
C ALA A 71 1.74 -27.21 -19.45
N THR A 72 1.72 -27.75 -20.67
CA THR A 72 2.45 -27.20 -21.82
C THR A 72 1.84 -25.89 -22.31
N ILE A 73 0.50 -25.82 -22.38
CA ILE A 73 -0.23 -24.65 -22.89
C ILE A 73 -0.17 -23.50 -21.88
N ILE A 74 -0.45 -23.78 -20.61
CA ILE A 74 -0.55 -22.78 -19.55
C ILE A 74 0.75 -22.82 -18.77
N SER A 75 1.86 -22.57 -19.43
CA SER A 75 3.21 -22.64 -18.83
C SER A 75 3.49 -21.50 -17.86
N LEU A 76 4.57 -21.61 -17.09
CA LEU A 76 5.08 -20.51 -16.26
C LEU A 76 5.32 -19.24 -17.10
N THR A 77 5.95 -19.39 -18.27
CA THR A 77 6.19 -18.29 -19.21
C THR A 77 4.89 -17.60 -19.61
N ALA A 78 3.83 -18.36 -19.89
CA ALA A 78 2.54 -17.80 -20.27
C ALA A 78 1.89 -16.98 -19.14
N LEU A 79 2.06 -17.40 -17.88
CA LEU A 79 1.59 -16.63 -16.73
C LEU A 79 2.44 -15.37 -16.50
N LEU A 80 3.77 -15.47 -16.67
CA LEU A 80 4.66 -14.29 -16.59
C LEU A 80 4.33 -13.27 -17.68
N ASP A 81 4.06 -13.70 -18.92
CA ASP A 81 3.63 -12.82 -20.00
C ASP A 81 2.35 -12.05 -19.63
N ARG A 82 1.37 -12.76 -19.05
CA ARG A 82 0.10 -12.18 -18.59
C ARG A 82 0.33 -11.18 -17.44
N LEU A 83 1.14 -11.55 -16.45
CA LEU A 83 1.50 -10.69 -15.33
C LEU A 83 2.19 -9.41 -15.79
N ASN A 84 3.16 -9.53 -16.71
CA ASN A 84 3.84 -8.37 -17.30
C ASN A 84 2.86 -7.45 -18.03
N GLY A 85 1.87 -8.02 -18.74
CA GLY A 85 0.77 -7.26 -19.32
C GLY A 85 -0.03 -6.46 -18.28
N LEU A 86 -0.30 -7.04 -17.11
CA LEU A 86 -0.97 -6.36 -16.00
C LEU A 86 -0.10 -5.24 -15.39
N LEU A 87 1.20 -5.49 -15.19
CA LEU A 87 2.14 -4.48 -14.68
C LEU A 87 2.23 -3.27 -15.62
N VAL A 88 2.24 -3.50 -16.93
CA VAL A 88 2.21 -2.43 -17.95
C VAL A 88 0.87 -1.70 -17.94
N ALA A 89 -0.26 -2.42 -17.90
CA ALA A 89 -1.60 -1.83 -17.88
C ALA A 89 -1.84 -0.94 -16.64
N GLU A 90 -1.27 -1.31 -15.50
CA GLU A 90 -1.32 -0.55 -14.25
C GLU A 90 -0.23 0.52 -14.14
N ASP A 91 0.61 0.71 -15.17
CA ASP A 91 1.71 1.69 -15.21
C ASP A 91 2.67 1.55 -14.00
N ILE A 92 2.93 0.32 -13.59
CA ILE A 92 3.87 -0.04 -12.50
C ILE A 92 5.00 -0.96 -12.96
N SER A 93 5.12 -1.18 -14.27
CA SER A 93 6.28 -1.84 -14.88
C SER A 93 7.58 -1.11 -14.48
N GLY A 94 8.57 -1.86 -14.00
CA GLY A 94 9.84 -1.31 -13.49
C GLY A 94 9.77 -0.79 -12.05
N LEU A 95 8.58 -0.78 -11.42
CA LEU A 95 8.41 -0.49 -10.00
C LEU A 95 8.15 -1.76 -9.18
N ILE A 96 7.29 -2.64 -9.70
CA ILE A 96 6.97 -3.93 -9.10
C ILE A 96 7.34 -5.03 -10.11
N ASP A 97 7.86 -6.14 -9.59
CA ASP A 97 8.16 -7.35 -10.33
C ASP A 97 7.89 -8.60 -9.45
N VAL A 98 8.16 -9.79 -9.96
CA VAL A 98 8.11 -11.06 -9.23
C VAL A 98 9.48 -11.72 -9.21
N GLU A 99 9.72 -12.52 -8.18
CA GLU A 99 10.93 -13.33 -8.09
C GLU A 99 10.87 -14.49 -9.10
N GLN A 100 11.83 -14.55 -10.03
CA GLN A 100 11.88 -15.55 -11.10
C GLN A 100 12.90 -16.67 -10.85
N HIS A 101 13.61 -16.64 -9.73
CA HIS A 101 14.62 -17.66 -9.44
C HIS A 101 13.97 -18.97 -9.00
N GLU A 102 14.43 -20.10 -9.56
CA GLU A 102 13.95 -21.46 -9.26
C GLU A 102 14.38 -21.98 -7.87
N SER A 103 14.89 -21.11 -7.00
CA SER A 103 15.16 -21.45 -5.61
C SER A 103 13.90 -22.02 -4.96
N ALA A 104 14.06 -22.97 -4.03
CA ALA A 104 12.95 -23.50 -3.27
C ALA A 104 12.20 -22.34 -2.60
N MET A 105 10.94 -22.11 -2.99
CA MET A 105 10.16 -21.00 -2.44
C MET A 105 9.75 -21.33 -1.00
N PRO A 106 9.53 -20.30 -0.16
CA PRO A 106 9.07 -20.45 1.20
C PRO A 106 7.85 -21.37 1.31
N GLY A 107 7.84 -22.24 2.34
CA GLY A 107 6.71 -23.12 2.64
C GLY A 107 6.46 -24.22 1.60
N GLY A 108 7.44 -24.55 0.75
CA GLY A 108 7.31 -25.60 -0.27
C GLY A 108 6.45 -25.17 -1.47
N MET A 109 6.23 -23.87 -1.66
CA MET A 109 5.54 -23.33 -2.82
C MET A 109 6.39 -23.56 -4.09
N TRP A 110 5.75 -23.81 -5.23
CA TRP A 110 6.46 -23.85 -6.51
C TRP A 110 6.43 -22.46 -7.15
N LEU A 111 7.44 -22.13 -7.96
CA LEU A 111 7.49 -20.86 -8.70
C LEU A 111 6.21 -20.61 -9.52
N PHE A 112 5.66 -21.66 -10.13
CA PHE A 112 4.38 -21.58 -10.84
C PHE A 112 3.22 -21.14 -9.92
N ASP A 113 3.11 -21.70 -8.72
CA ASP A 113 2.05 -21.38 -7.77
C ASP A 113 2.18 -19.94 -7.26
N TYR A 114 3.42 -19.50 -7.00
CA TYR A 114 3.72 -18.12 -6.63
C TYR A 114 3.29 -17.14 -7.74
N VAL A 115 3.71 -17.35 -8.98
CA VAL A 115 3.35 -16.47 -10.10
C VAL A 115 1.84 -16.50 -10.36
N ALA A 116 1.18 -17.65 -10.21
CA ALA A 116 -0.27 -17.74 -10.29
C ALA A 116 -0.94 -16.88 -9.19
N ARG A 117 -0.46 -16.93 -7.93
CA ARG A 117 -0.99 -16.09 -6.86
C ARG A 117 -0.72 -14.60 -7.09
N ALA A 118 0.47 -14.25 -7.58
CA ALA A 118 0.82 -12.87 -7.93
C ALA A 118 -0.11 -12.32 -9.02
N THR A 119 -0.32 -13.12 -10.07
CA THR A 119 -1.26 -12.80 -11.17
C THR A 119 -2.68 -12.64 -10.63
N TYR A 120 -3.12 -13.53 -9.74
CA TYR A 120 -4.44 -13.44 -9.12
C TYR A 120 -4.60 -12.16 -8.30
N LEU A 121 -3.58 -11.81 -7.50
CA LEU A 121 -3.49 -10.57 -6.73
C LEU A 121 -3.61 -9.34 -7.64
N MET A 122 -2.89 -9.35 -8.76
CA MET A 122 -2.92 -8.26 -9.72
C MET A 122 -4.29 -8.09 -10.40
N GLU A 123 -4.93 -9.18 -10.81
CA GLU A 123 -6.22 -9.12 -11.51
C GLU A 123 -7.39 -8.71 -10.61
N HIS A 124 -7.39 -9.13 -9.35
CA HIS A 124 -8.58 -9.06 -8.50
C HIS A 124 -8.52 -7.98 -7.43
N ARG A 125 -7.37 -7.34 -7.19
CA ARG A 125 -7.24 -6.28 -6.18
C ARG A 125 -6.86 -4.98 -6.83
N GLY A 126 -7.85 -4.09 -6.90
CA GLY A 126 -7.69 -2.64 -6.81
C GLY A 126 -6.80 -1.97 -7.84
N GLN A 127 -6.53 -0.69 -7.61
CA GLN A 127 -5.77 0.19 -8.49
C GLN A 127 -4.30 0.16 -8.10
N TRP A 128 -3.50 -0.75 -8.66
CA TRP A 128 -2.09 -0.91 -8.31
C TRP A 128 -1.25 0.33 -8.56
N ARG A 129 -1.61 1.11 -9.57
CA ARG A 129 -1.03 2.43 -9.85
C ARG A 129 -0.97 3.37 -8.63
N LYS A 130 -1.80 3.17 -7.59
CA LYS A 130 -1.79 3.99 -6.38
C LYS A 130 -0.49 3.85 -5.58
N TRP A 131 0.22 2.73 -5.74
CA TRP A 131 1.47 2.46 -5.02
C TRP A 131 2.69 3.16 -5.61
N LYS A 132 2.59 3.75 -6.81
CA LYS A 132 3.70 4.46 -7.47
C LYS A 132 4.34 5.49 -6.52
N THR A 133 3.52 6.35 -5.94
CA THR A 133 3.95 7.38 -5.01
C THR A 133 4.70 6.80 -3.82
N SER A 134 4.14 5.78 -3.15
CA SER A 134 4.77 5.13 -1.99
C SER A 134 6.10 4.47 -2.37
N ILE A 135 6.19 3.81 -3.53
CA ILE A 135 7.42 3.16 -3.98
C ILE A 135 8.52 4.19 -4.31
N TYR A 136 8.17 5.29 -4.99
CA TYR A 136 9.14 6.36 -5.25
C TYR A 136 9.60 7.01 -3.96
N LEU A 137 8.68 7.31 -3.03
CA LEU A 137 9.05 7.85 -1.72
C LEU A 137 9.98 6.90 -0.98
N ALA A 138 9.68 5.60 -0.94
CA ALA A 138 10.56 4.61 -0.32
C ALA A 138 11.95 4.58 -0.95
N LYS A 139 12.05 4.73 -2.28
CA LYS A 139 13.31 4.82 -3.00
C LYS A 139 14.08 6.11 -2.65
N SER A 140 13.41 7.27 -2.69
CA SER A 140 14.02 8.56 -2.35
C SER A 140 14.37 8.69 -0.87
N SER A 141 13.65 7.99 0.02
CA SER A 141 13.96 7.84 1.45
C SER A 141 15.13 6.89 1.72
N GLY A 142 15.64 6.18 0.72
CA GLY A 142 16.68 5.16 0.92
C GLY A 142 16.19 3.87 1.59
N LEU A 143 14.87 3.67 1.76
CA LEU A 143 14.30 2.43 2.30
C LEU A 143 14.31 1.29 1.28
N VAL A 144 14.44 1.62 0.00
CA VAL A 144 14.56 0.68 -1.11
C VAL A 144 15.86 0.95 -1.86
N ALA A 145 16.75 -0.04 -1.88
CA ALA A 145 18.04 0.08 -2.57
C ALA A 145 17.88 0.18 -4.10
N ARG A 146 16.98 -0.60 -4.70
CA ARG A 146 16.78 -0.67 -6.15
C ARG A 146 15.33 -0.95 -6.52
N LEU A 147 14.94 -0.48 -7.70
CA LEU A 147 13.68 -0.81 -8.34
C LEU A 147 13.96 -1.76 -9.53
N PRO A 148 13.01 -2.62 -9.91
CA PRO A 148 11.72 -2.86 -9.24
C PRO A 148 11.88 -3.55 -7.87
N ILE A 149 10.89 -3.38 -6.99
CA ILE A 149 10.72 -4.25 -5.81
C ILE A 149 9.96 -5.50 -6.23
N THR A 150 10.27 -6.64 -5.63
CA THR A 150 9.57 -7.89 -5.94
C THR A 150 8.40 -8.13 -4.99
N LEU A 151 7.33 -8.80 -5.45
CA LEU A 151 6.35 -9.37 -4.54
C LEU A 151 7.05 -10.45 -3.69
N ASP A 152 6.89 -10.43 -2.38
CA ASP A 152 7.54 -11.34 -1.45
C ASP A 152 6.76 -12.66 -1.33
N PRO A 153 7.31 -13.80 -1.81
CA PRO A 153 6.64 -15.10 -1.71
C PRO A 153 6.36 -15.51 -0.26
N ALA A 154 7.25 -15.19 0.68
CA ALA A 154 7.07 -15.51 2.10
C ALA A 154 5.90 -14.71 2.69
N ALA A 155 5.86 -13.40 2.40
CA ALA A 155 4.78 -12.53 2.88
C ALA A 155 3.43 -12.91 2.25
N MET A 156 3.42 -13.31 0.98
CA MET A 156 2.19 -13.81 0.36
C MET A 156 1.72 -15.13 0.98
N GLN A 157 2.63 -16.04 1.31
CA GLN A 157 2.29 -17.30 1.96
C GLN A 157 1.78 -17.10 3.39
N SER A 158 2.39 -16.18 4.15
CA SER A 158 1.99 -15.91 5.53
C SER A 158 0.67 -15.14 5.64
N ASN A 159 0.47 -14.13 4.78
CA ASN A 159 -0.72 -13.28 4.82
C ASN A 159 -1.92 -13.88 4.07
N PHE A 160 -1.69 -14.79 3.12
CA PHE A 160 -2.73 -15.42 2.29
C PHE A 160 -2.64 -16.95 2.28
N PRO A 161 -2.73 -17.62 3.44
CA PRO A 161 -2.64 -19.08 3.49
C PRO A 161 -3.82 -19.74 2.76
N SER A 162 -4.98 -19.08 2.69
CA SER A 162 -6.15 -19.51 1.93
C SER A 162 -6.69 -18.42 0.99
N ARG A 163 -7.59 -18.82 0.08
CA ARG A 163 -8.27 -17.88 -0.82
C ARG A 163 -9.27 -17.00 -0.05
N THR A 164 -9.81 -17.54 1.04
CA THR A 164 -10.72 -16.83 1.92
C THR A 164 -10.00 -15.71 2.67
N ASP A 165 -8.82 -15.98 3.24
CA ASP A 165 -8.00 -14.95 3.90
C ASP A 165 -7.67 -13.78 2.96
N TYR A 166 -7.35 -14.13 1.72
CA TYR A 166 -7.15 -13.16 0.66
C TYR A 166 -8.40 -12.31 0.39
N HIS A 167 -9.60 -12.90 0.48
CA HIS A 167 -10.88 -12.24 0.21
C HIS A 167 -11.43 -11.41 1.34
N GLU A 168 -11.08 -11.76 2.56
CA GLU A 168 -11.44 -11.00 3.76
C GLU A 168 -10.56 -9.76 3.91
N MET A 169 -9.30 -9.81 3.47
CA MET A 169 -8.40 -8.66 3.57
C MET A 169 -8.78 -7.54 2.57
N PRO A 170 -8.87 -6.27 3.03
CA PRO A 170 -9.11 -5.15 2.13
C PRO A 170 -8.04 -5.03 1.04
N PRO A 171 -8.42 -4.65 -0.20
CA PRO A 171 -7.51 -4.67 -1.34
C PRO A 171 -6.16 -3.97 -1.15
N ALA A 172 -6.13 -2.73 -0.65
CA ALA A 172 -4.88 -2.01 -0.43
C ALA A 172 -4.00 -2.69 0.62
N ILE A 173 -4.60 -3.23 1.69
CA ILE A 173 -3.86 -3.97 2.73
C ILE A 173 -3.27 -5.24 2.12
N ALA A 174 -4.04 -5.98 1.31
CA ALA A 174 -3.56 -7.18 0.63
C ALA A 174 -2.44 -6.90 -0.39
N GLN A 175 -2.59 -5.85 -1.19
CA GLN A 175 -1.53 -5.41 -2.10
C GLN A 175 -0.26 -5.08 -1.33
N TYR A 176 -0.34 -4.25 -0.29
CA TYR A 176 0.82 -3.90 0.52
C TYR A 176 1.43 -5.10 1.24
N ALA A 177 0.62 -6.02 1.79
CA ALA A 177 1.10 -7.23 2.43
C ALA A 177 2.00 -8.08 1.50
N SER A 178 1.78 -7.99 0.19
CA SER A 178 2.56 -8.73 -0.79
C SER A 178 3.94 -8.14 -1.10
N PHE A 179 4.20 -6.86 -0.81
CA PHE A 179 5.50 -6.23 -1.13
C PHE A 179 6.11 -5.39 0.01
N GLY A 180 5.36 -5.11 1.07
CA GLY A 180 5.75 -4.19 2.15
C GLY A 180 7.02 -4.62 2.88
N SER A 181 7.29 -5.93 2.97
CA SER A 181 8.54 -6.49 3.51
C SER A 181 9.78 -6.17 2.67
N ARG A 182 9.61 -5.80 1.38
CA ARG A 182 10.70 -5.33 0.53
C ARG A 182 11.00 -3.84 0.70
N ILE A 183 10.16 -3.12 1.45
CA ILE A 183 10.43 -1.76 1.90
C ILE A 183 11.17 -1.87 3.25
N GLY A 184 12.21 -1.05 3.47
CA GLY A 184 12.99 -1.07 4.71
C GLY A 184 14.21 -1.98 4.67
N GLN A 185 14.88 -2.12 3.51
CA GLN A 185 16.14 -2.86 3.38
C GLN A 185 16.12 -4.31 3.90
N GLY A 186 14.94 -4.93 4.02
CA GLY A 186 14.77 -6.31 4.47
C GLY A 186 14.84 -6.53 5.99
N ASP A 187 14.90 -5.47 6.81
CA ASP A 187 14.89 -5.60 8.27
C ASP A 187 13.48 -5.84 8.87
N GLY A 188 12.46 -5.86 8.00
CA GLY A 188 11.07 -6.05 8.36
C GLY A 188 10.41 -4.81 8.95
N SER A 189 11.06 -3.65 9.01
CA SER A 189 10.53 -2.37 9.54
C SER A 189 9.26 -1.88 8.84
N MET A 190 9.00 -2.35 7.62
CA MET A 190 7.81 -2.04 6.84
C MET A 190 6.97 -3.27 6.48
N ALA A 191 7.31 -4.46 6.98
CA ALA A 191 6.53 -5.66 6.75
C ALA A 191 5.15 -5.56 7.42
N LEU A 192 4.10 -5.95 6.70
CA LEU A 192 2.77 -6.09 7.29
C LEU A 192 2.69 -7.38 8.11
N ILE A 193 2.21 -7.27 9.34
CA ILE A 193 1.98 -8.38 10.25
C ILE A 193 0.50 -8.38 10.63
N ARG A 194 -0.21 -9.48 10.35
CA ARG A 194 -1.56 -9.74 10.85
C ARG A 194 -1.44 -10.29 12.27
N GLU A 195 -2.12 -9.69 13.24
CA GLU A 195 -2.12 -10.19 14.62
C GLU A 195 -3.26 -11.18 14.83
N GLU A 196 -2.99 -12.27 15.55
CA GLU A 196 -4.00 -13.25 15.95
C GLU A 196 -4.78 -12.75 17.18
N GLY A 197 -6.12 -12.78 17.15
CA GLY A 197 -6.93 -12.41 18.32
C GLY A 197 -8.37 -11.99 18.02
N LEU A 198 -9.03 -11.42 19.04
CA LEU A 198 -10.37 -10.86 18.96
C LEU A 198 -10.33 -9.50 18.22
N GLY A 199 -10.33 -9.56 16.89
CA GLY A 199 -10.39 -8.40 16.01
C GLY A 199 -9.32 -8.44 14.91
N GLU A 200 -9.61 -7.80 13.78
CA GLU A 200 -8.66 -7.67 12.67
C GLU A 200 -7.67 -6.54 12.94
N TRP A 201 -6.67 -6.84 13.77
CA TRP A 201 -5.55 -5.93 14.02
C TRP A 201 -4.35 -6.27 13.13
N TYR A 202 -3.69 -5.23 12.68
CA TYR A 202 -2.52 -5.27 11.83
C TYR A 202 -1.42 -4.40 12.41
N ARG A 203 -0.20 -4.63 11.93
CA ARG A 203 0.98 -3.85 12.30
C ARG A 203 1.90 -3.70 11.10
N ILE A 204 2.55 -2.55 10.98
CA ILE A 204 3.63 -2.33 10.01
C ILE A 204 4.94 -2.24 10.80
N GLY A 205 5.84 -3.17 10.56
CA GLY A 205 7.14 -3.20 11.20
C GLY A 205 7.17 -3.84 12.57
N ASN A 206 8.30 -3.64 13.25
CA ASN A 206 8.55 -4.12 14.61
C ASN A 206 8.07 -3.16 15.71
N GLY A 207 7.46 -2.03 15.35
CA GLY A 207 6.97 -1.03 16.31
C GLY A 207 5.78 -1.50 17.15
N GLU A 208 5.33 -0.67 18.09
CA GLU A 208 4.19 -0.97 18.96
C GLU A 208 2.84 -0.57 18.34
N HIS A 209 2.87 0.24 17.27
CA HIS A 209 1.67 0.81 16.67
C HIS A 209 0.88 -0.22 15.87
N ARG A 210 -0.26 -0.61 16.44
CA ARG A 210 -1.26 -1.46 15.78
C ARG A 210 -2.28 -0.59 15.10
N PHE A 211 -2.88 -1.11 14.04
CA PHE A 211 -3.99 -0.46 13.38
C PHE A 211 -5.07 -1.47 13.01
N ARG A 212 -6.28 -0.95 12.81
CA ARG A 212 -7.41 -1.70 12.28
C ARG A 212 -8.15 -0.89 11.24
N THR A 213 -8.93 -1.56 10.41
CA THR A 213 -9.86 -0.92 9.49
C THR A 213 -11.03 -0.33 10.27
N VAL A 214 -11.55 0.81 9.82
CA VAL A 214 -12.74 1.44 10.37
C VAL A 214 -13.83 1.33 9.32
N MET A 215 -14.91 0.61 9.63
CA MET A 215 -15.98 0.41 8.66
C MET A 215 -16.68 1.73 8.36
N ARG A 216 -17.20 1.88 7.13
CA ARG A 216 -17.96 3.08 6.73
C ARG A 216 -19.13 3.37 7.68
N SER A 217 -19.78 2.32 8.21
CA SER A 217 -20.88 2.39 9.17
C SER A 217 -20.48 3.07 10.48
N ASP A 218 -19.22 2.92 10.89
CA ASP A 218 -18.72 3.32 12.21
C ASP A 218 -18.28 4.79 12.23
N LEU A 219 -18.21 5.41 11.05
CA LEU A 219 -17.94 6.84 10.90
C LEU A 219 -19.25 7.64 11.05
N PRO A 220 -19.27 8.77 11.77
CA PRO A 220 -20.45 9.63 11.83
C PRO A 220 -20.95 10.05 10.45
N GLY A 221 -22.27 10.25 10.31
CA GLY A 221 -22.90 10.53 9.02
C GLY A 221 -22.33 11.75 8.26
N ARG A 222 -21.79 12.75 8.99
CA ARG A 222 -21.16 13.95 8.43
C ARG A 222 -19.63 13.95 8.53
N HIS A 223 -19.03 12.82 8.87
CA HIS A 223 -17.58 12.71 8.98
C HIS A 223 -16.93 12.82 7.59
N LEU A 224 -15.87 13.63 7.47
CA LEU A 224 -15.20 13.87 6.17
C LEU A 224 -14.75 12.58 5.50
N TYR A 225 -14.13 11.65 6.25
CA TYR A 225 -13.67 10.38 5.70
C TYR A 225 -14.80 9.43 5.29
N ARG A 226 -16.04 9.64 5.79
CA ARG A 226 -17.19 8.87 5.33
C ARG A 226 -17.62 9.29 3.92
N LEU A 227 -17.43 10.56 3.58
CA LEU A 227 -17.73 11.14 2.27
C LEU A 227 -16.75 10.65 1.20
N THR A 228 -15.48 10.47 1.58
CA THR A 228 -14.40 10.01 0.69
C THR A 228 -14.01 8.55 0.93
N TYR A 229 -14.89 7.76 1.54
CA TYR A 229 -14.58 6.38 1.92
C TYR A 229 -14.38 5.50 0.68
N ASP A 230 -13.23 4.83 0.58
CA ASP A 230 -12.91 3.85 -0.46
C ASP A 230 -12.79 2.46 0.19
N GLU A 231 -13.68 1.53 -0.15
CA GLU A 231 -13.62 0.16 0.36
C GLU A 231 -12.35 -0.58 -0.09
N SER A 232 -11.76 -0.18 -1.21
CA SER A 232 -10.50 -0.75 -1.69
C SER A 232 -9.29 -0.26 -0.90
N ASP A 233 -9.41 0.86 -0.20
CA ASP A 233 -8.35 1.54 0.54
C ASP A 233 -8.94 2.20 1.80
N PRO A 234 -9.35 1.37 2.77
CA PRO A 234 -10.25 1.78 3.82
C PRO A 234 -9.62 2.79 4.77
N VAL A 235 -10.47 3.53 5.47
CA VAL A 235 -10.08 4.30 6.65
C VAL A 235 -9.47 3.34 7.67
N ILE A 236 -8.33 3.72 8.25
CA ILE A 236 -7.71 2.96 9.32
C ILE A 236 -7.58 3.79 10.59
N ARG A 237 -7.58 3.10 11.71
CA ARG A 237 -7.29 3.68 13.02
C ARG A 237 -6.00 3.08 13.55
N ARG A 238 -5.03 3.93 13.85
CA ARG A 238 -3.80 3.62 14.61
C ARG A 238 -3.89 4.37 15.92
N ASP A 239 -4.09 3.67 17.03
CA ASP A 239 -4.25 4.30 18.34
C ASP A 239 -5.35 5.42 18.30
N ASP A 240 -4.97 6.65 18.62
CA ASP A 240 -5.83 7.84 18.60
C ASP A 240 -5.91 8.53 17.22
N ASP A 241 -5.18 8.02 16.22
CA ASP A 241 -5.07 8.59 14.90
C ASP A 241 -6.00 7.88 13.90
N LEU A 242 -6.77 8.68 13.18
CA LEU A 242 -7.68 8.24 12.14
C LEU A 242 -7.14 8.72 10.78
N PHE A 243 -6.78 7.77 9.92
CA PHE A 243 -6.32 8.06 8.57
C PHE A 243 -7.47 7.88 7.56
N PRO A 244 -7.56 8.75 6.55
CA PRO A 244 -8.59 8.65 5.51
C PRO A 244 -8.46 7.39 4.65
N SER A 245 -7.24 6.81 4.58
CA SER A 245 -6.95 5.61 3.80
C SER A 245 -5.74 4.87 4.39
N PHE A 246 -5.63 3.58 4.09
CA PHE A 246 -4.47 2.76 4.45
C PHE A 246 -3.22 3.15 3.66
N SER A 247 -3.34 3.47 2.37
CA SER A 247 -2.21 3.96 1.56
C SER A 247 -1.61 5.26 2.12
N GLY A 248 -2.45 6.16 2.66
CA GLY A 248 -2.00 7.39 3.30
C GLY A 248 -1.19 7.11 4.58
N TYR A 249 -1.60 6.11 5.36
CA TYR A 249 -0.85 5.62 6.51
C TYR A 249 0.51 5.04 6.09
N VAL A 250 0.57 4.24 5.01
CA VAL A 250 1.84 3.72 4.50
C VAL A 250 2.80 4.84 4.09
N ILE A 251 2.29 5.90 3.45
CA ILE A 251 3.11 7.05 3.07
C ILE A 251 3.70 7.73 4.30
N GLU A 252 2.89 8.00 5.34
CA GLU A 252 3.41 8.53 6.60
C GLU A 252 4.53 7.63 7.17
N ARG A 253 4.31 6.32 7.24
CA ARG A 253 5.32 5.37 7.74
C ARG A 253 6.62 5.44 6.95
N ILE A 254 6.55 5.58 5.62
CA ILE A 254 7.73 5.75 4.77
C ILE A 254 8.47 7.06 5.07
N LEU A 255 7.74 8.16 5.30
CA LEU A 255 8.33 9.46 5.62
C LEU A 255 9.00 9.47 7.00
N GLU A 256 8.38 8.80 7.98
CA GLU A 256 8.92 8.64 9.33
C GLU A 256 10.17 7.75 9.36
N GLN A 257 10.14 6.61 8.66
CA GLN A 257 11.27 5.68 8.60
C GLN A 257 12.41 6.16 7.70
N GLY A 258 12.13 7.03 6.73
CA GLY A 258 13.14 7.56 5.81
C GLY A 258 14.18 8.48 6.46
N MET A 259 13.97 8.88 7.73
CA MET A 259 14.92 9.65 8.55
C MET A 259 15.48 10.92 7.87
N ALA A 260 14.73 11.53 6.94
CA ALA A 260 15.13 12.81 6.38
C ALA A 260 15.30 13.83 7.51
N PRO A 261 16.45 14.52 7.64
CA PRO A 261 16.67 15.45 8.74
C PRO A 261 15.74 16.66 8.63
N MET A 262 15.29 17.14 9.80
CA MET A 262 14.55 18.39 9.90
C MET A 262 15.50 19.56 9.70
N VAL A 263 15.29 20.34 8.64
CA VAL A 263 16.14 21.49 8.29
C VAL A 263 15.54 22.83 8.73
N ALA A 264 14.22 22.92 8.87
CA ALA A 264 13.56 24.14 9.32
C ALA A 264 12.30 23.86 10.14
N SER A 265 11.94 24.77 11.05
CA SER A 265 10.74 24.66 11.87
C SER A 265 10.17 26.03 12.24
N ALA A 266 8.84 26.14 12.30
CA ALA A 266 8.11 27.30 12.81
C ALA A 266 7.00 26.85 13.76
N THR A 267 6.91 27.50 14.91
CA THR A 267 5.74 27.43 15.79
C THR A 267 4.88 28.66 15.54
N ILE A 268 3.63 28.44 15.13
CA ILE A 268 2.69 29.49 14.76
C ILE A 268 1.50 29.40 15.72
N MET A 269 1.38 30.39 16.60
CA MET A 269 0.29 30.46 17.57
C MET A 269 -1.03 30.78 16.86
N ARG A 270 -2.17 30.45 17.47
CA ARG A 270 -3.50 30.76 16.90
C ARG A 270 -3.71 32.26 16.66
N SER A 271 -3.14 33.10 17.53
CA SER A 271 -3.19 34.57 17.43
C SER A 271 -2.28 35.14 16.35
N ASP A 272 -1.43 34.32 15.75
CA ASP A 272 -0.51 34.74 14.70
C ASP A 272 -1.25 34.94 13.37
N SER A 273 -0.96 36.05 12.69
CA SER A 273 -1.51 36.34 11.35
C SER A 273 -1.23 35.22 10.33
N ARG A 274 -0.15 34.45 10.53
CA ARG A 274 0.24 33.30 9.69
C ARG A 274 -0.66 32.08 9.87
N TYR A 275 -1.43 31.99 10.96
CA TYR A 275 -2.25 30.82 11.26
C TYR A 275 -3.29 30.53 10.17
N GLY A 276 -3.83 31.57 9.52
CA GLY A 276 -4.73 31.43 8.37
C GLY A 276 -4.08 30.70 7.19
N SER A 277 -2.79 30.96 6.93
CA SER A 277 -2.02 30.25 5.90
C SER A 277 -1.84 28.77 6.24
N VAL A 278 -1.56 28.44 7.51
CA VAL A 278 -1.44 27.04 7.92
C VAL A 278 -2.76 26.29 7.78
N ARG A 279 -3.90 26.92 8.11
CA ARG A 279 -5.22 26.32 7.86
C ARG A 279 -5.46 26.04 6.37
N ARG A 280 -4.98 26.89 5.47
CA ARG A 280 -5.03 26.61 4.02
C ARG A 280 -4.21 25.37 3.67
N LEU A 281 -3.00 25.22 4.21
CA LEU A 281 -2.18 24.02 3.98
C LEU A 281 -2.89 22.73 4.41
N LEU A 282 -3.64 22.78 5.51
CA LEU A 282 -4.37 21.62 6.03
C LEU A 282 -5.59 21.24 5.20
N ALA A 283 -6.23 22.19 4.52
CA ALA A 283 -7.48 21.97 3.78
C ALA A 283 -7.31 21.88 2.26
N ALA A 284 -6.32 22.55 1.68
CA ALA A 284 -6.20 22.69 0.24
C ALA A 284 -5.82 21.36 -0.43
N SER A 285 -6.37 21.10 -1.62
CA SER A 285 -5.79 20.12 -2.54
C SER A 285 -4.57 20.76 -3.20
N ILE A 286 -3.46 20.01 -3.29
CA ILE A 286 -2.21 20.49 -3.89
C ILE A 286 -2.03 19.74 -5.20
N GLN A 287 -2.46 20.35 -6.31
CA GLN A 287 -2.48 19.70 -7.60
C GLN A 287 -1.09 19.22 -8.01
N GLY A 288 -0.98 17.94 -8.38
CA GLY A 288 0.28 17.34 -8.83
C GLY A 288 1.26 16.96 -7.72
N HIS A 289 0.87 17.09 -6.45
CA HIS A 289 1.71 16.71 -5.31
C HIS A 289 1.00 15.71 -4.40
N CYS A 290 1.75 14.76 -3.86
CA CYS A 290 1.25 13.90 -2.81
C CYS A 290 1.07 14.67 -1.49
N ALA A 291 -0.14 14.65 -0.94
CA ALA A 291 -0.41 15.15 0.40
C ALA A 291 -1.27 14.14 1.16
N VAL A 292 -0.77 13.70 2.31
CA VAL A 292 -1.47 12.75 3.19
C VAL A 292 -1.63 13.38 4.55
N GLY A 293 -2.69 13.05 5.26
CA GLY A 293 -2.90 13.57 6.60
C GLY A 293 -3.86 12.69 7.36
N HIS A 294 -3.83 12.84 8.68
CA HIS A 294 -4.70 12.12 9.59
C HIS A 294 -5.28 13.09 10.62
N ARG A 295 -6.26 12.61 11.36
CA ARG A 295 -6.88 13.34 12.47
C ARG A 295 -6.60 12.58 13.75
N ILE A 296 -6.24 13.33 14.79
CA ILE A 296 -6.20 12.79 16.15
C ILE A 296 -7.63 12.94 16.68
N ASP A 297 -8.24 11.90 17.24
CA ASP A 297 -9.61 11.98 17.78
C ASP A 297 -9.79 11.34 19.16
N GLY A 298 -8.69 10.92 19.79
CA GLY A 298 -8.70 10.30 21.12
C GLY A 298 -9.44 8.96 21.13
N GLY A 299 -9.38 8.22 20.02
CA GLY A 299 -9.98 6.90 19.90
C GLY A 299 -11.46 6.91 19.57
N ASN A 300 -12.07 8.09 19.37
CA ASN A 300 -13.51 8.23 19.17
C ASN A 300 -13.85 8.99 17.88
N ALA A 301 -14.27 8.28 16.84
CA ALA A 301 -14.66 8.90 15.57
C ALA A 301 -15.82 9.91 15.70
N PHE A 302 -16.65 9.81 16.75
CA PHE A 302 -17.75 10.74 16.99
C PHE A 302 -17.29 12.09 17.54
N THR A 303 -16.18 12.14 18.30
CA THR A 303 -15.65 13.41 18.82
C THR A 303 -15.04 14.25 17.70
N ALA A 304 -14.46 13.60 16.68
CA ALA A 304 -13.92 14.25 15.47
C ALA A 304 -14.95 15.03 14.64
N SER A 305 -16.24 14.66 14.73
CA SER A 305 -17.33 15.31 13.98
C SER A 305 -17.94 16.52 14.69
N VAL A 306 -17.86 16.58 16.01
CA VAL A 306 -18.59 17.60 16.81
C VAL A 306 -17.74 18.84 17.00
N ALA A 307 -16.43 18.70 17.02
CA ALA A 307 -15.55 19.83 17.23
C ALA A 307 -14.92 20.22 15.90
N ALA A 308 -15.50 21.24 15.25
CA ALA A 308 -14.79 22.01 14.22
C ALA A 308 -13.41 22.50 14.69
N ASP A 309 -13.20 22.55 16.02
CA ASP A 309 -12.04 23.07 16.73
C ASP A 309 -11.46 22.12 17.83
N GLY A 310 -11.69 20.80 17.80
CA GLY A 310 -11.45 19.96 19.01
C GLY A 310 -10.16 19.18 19.13
N PHE A 311 -9.68 18.59 18.04
CA PHE A 311 -8.55 17.65 18.10
C PHE A 311 -7.55 17.91 16.99
N GLY A 312 -6.34 17.39 17.19
CA GLY A 312 -5.22 17.69 16.32
C GLY A 312 -5.42 17.21 14.89
N GLN A 313 -4.75 17.89 13.97
CA GLN A 313 -4.66 17.47 12.58
C GLN A 313 -3.19 17.43 12.20
N HIS A 314 -2.79 16.36 11.53
CA HIS A 314 -1.44 16.18 11.03
C HIS A 314 -1.51 16.03 9.50
N ARG A 315 -0.62 16.69 8.79
CA ARG A 315 -0.55 16.62 7.33
C ARG A 315 0.89 16.68 6.84
N PHE A 316 1.22 15.75 5.97
CA PHE A 316 2.46 15.70 5.22
C PHE A 316 2.20 16.15 3.78
N ILE A 317 3.03 17.06 3.28
CA ILE A 317 2.99 17.57 1.92
C ILE A 317 4.34 17.23 1.30
N VAL A 318 4.35 16.26 0.39
CA VAL A 318 5.56 15.88 -0.33
C VAL A 318 5.90 16.96 -1.33
N VAL A 319 7.10 17.50 -1.21
CA VAL A 319 7.63 18.52 -2.11
C VAL A 319 8.55 17.92 -3.18
N SER A 320 9.23 16.81 -2.84
CA SER A 320 10.11 16.05 -3.71
C SER A 320 10.19 14.60 -3.24
N GLY A 321 10.34 13.66 -4.17
CA GLY A 321 10.57 12.24 -3.90
C GLY A 321 9.40 11.33 -4.29
N ASP A 322 8.27 11.89 -4.74
CA ASP A 322 7.11 11.11 -5.21
C ASP A 322 7.15 10.77 -6.70
N ARG A 323 8.26 11.07 -7.38
CA ARG A 323 8.45 10.86 -8.83
C ARG A 323 9.77 10.16 -9.13
N TRP A 324 9.82 9.48 -10.27
CA TRP A 324 10.98 8.69 -10.69
C TRP A 324 12.28 9.51 -10.83
N ASN A 325 12.15 10.78 -11.20
CA ASN A 325 13.25 11.69 -11.50
C ASN A 325 13.63 12.59 -10.32
N ASP A 326 12.98 12.43 -9.17
CA ASP A 326 13.34 13.20 -7.98
C ASP A 326 14.61 12.60 -7.34
N GLY A 327 15.67 13.41 -7.29
CA GLY A 327 16.96 13.00 -6.74
C GLY A 327 17.04 12.99 -5.22
N PHE A 328 16.03 13.49 -4.52
CA PHE A 328 15.96 13.57 -3.06
C PHE A 328 14.50 13.60 -2.57
N LEU A 329 14.31 13.20 -1.31
CA LEU A 329 13.08 13.33 -0.56
C LEU A 329 13.05 14.69 0.14
N ALA A 330 11.94 15.41 -0.01
CA ALA A 330 11.60 16.54 0.84
C ALA A 330 10.10 16.61 1.09
N TYR A 331 9.72 16.97 2.32
CA TYR A 331 8.32 17.14 2.70
C TYR A 331 8.14 18.22 3.76
N VAL A 332 6.97 18.85 3.73
CA VAL A 332 6.49 19.74 4.79
C VAL A 332 5.55 18.97 5.68
N ASP A 333 5.81 19.00 6.97
CA ASP A 333 4.97 18.43 8.02
C ASP A 333 4.26 19.57 8.75
N VAL A 334 2.92 19.51 8.76
CA VAL A 334 2.04 20.47 9.43
C VAL A 334 1.27 19.74 10.53
N HIS A 335 1.51 20.11 11.78
CA HIS A 335 0.84 19.53 12.94
C HIS A 335 0.10 20.62 13.74
N VAL A 336 -1.21 20.49 13.84
CA VAL A 336 -2.05 21.27 14.78
C VAL A 336 -2.27 20.41 16.01
N PHE A 337 -1.69 20.78 17.16
CA PHE A 337 -1.85 20.00 18.41
C PHE A 337 -3.26 20.16 18.99
N SER A 338 -3.72 21.41 19.00
CA SER A 338 -5.06 21.80 19.41
C SER A 338 -5.37 23.14 18.77
N PRO A 339 -6.64 23.39 18.39
CA PRO A 339 -7.04 24.69 17.89
C PRO A 339 -6.88 25.83 18.90
N ARG A 340 -6.60 25.53 20.17
CA ARG A 340 -6.28 26.54 21.19
C ARG A 340 -4.80 26.91 21.27
N THR A 341 -3.90 26.00 20.91
CA THR A 341 -2.46 26.16 21.16
C THR A 341 -1.70 26.69 19.94
N GLY A 342 -2.12 26.31 18.73
CA GLY A 342 -1.47 26.71 17.49
C GLY A 342 -1.04 25.51 16.65
N CYS A 343 -0.02 25.71 15.83
CA CYS A 343 0.48 24.71 14.92
C CYS A 343 2.01 24.75 14.79
N LEU A 344 2.57 23.60 14.47
CA LEU A 344 3.97 23.39 14.15
C LEU A 344 4.09 23.09 12.66
N VAL A 345 4.97 23.81 11.97
CA VAL A 345 5.34 23.55 10.58
C VAL A 345 6.82 23.18 10.54
N ARG A 346 7.14 22.03 9.96
CA ARG A 346 8.50 21.50 9.85
C ARG A 346 8.81 21.18 8.39
N LEU A 347 10.06 21.42 8.00
CA LEU A 347 10.59 21.04 6.69
C LEU A 347 11.66 19.97 6.89
N PHE A 348 11.49 18.85 6.20
CA PHE A 348 12.41 17.72 6.21
C PHE A 348 12.97 17.50 4.80
N THR A 349 14.25 17.17 4.70
CA THR A 349 14.88 16.84 3.40
C THR A 349 16.13 16.00 3.57
N ASN A 350 16.42 15.11 2.62
CA ASN A 350 17.72 14.45 2.49
C ASN A 350 18.54 14.98 1.30
N GLU A 351 18.21 16.16 0.77
CA GLU A 351 19.07 16.90 -0.15
C GLU A 351 20.48 17.05 0.44
N GLY A 352 21.50 16.70 -0.35
CA GLY A 352 22.90 16.90 0.06
C GLY A 352 23.19 18.38 0.28
N ARG A 353 23.85 18.72 1.40
CA ARG A 353 24.14 20.12 1.72
C ARG A 353 25.17 20.69 0.76
N VAL A 354 24.97 21.94 0.37
CA VAL A 354 25.98 22.70 -0.38
C VAL A 354 27.12 23.08 0.58
N GLU A 355 28.34 22.70 0.22
CA GLU A 355 29.53 22.97 1.03
C GLU A 355 29.71 24.47 1.30
N GLY A 356 29.98 24.83 2.55
CA GLY A 356 30.17 26.22 2.97
C GLY A 356 28.91 27.07 3.09
N GLN A 357 27.72 26.52 2.83
CA GLN A 357 26.44 27.24 2.96
C GLN A 357 25.68 26.83 4.22
N GLU A 358 25.12 27.82 4.92
CA GLU A 358 24.32 27.62 6.12
C GLU A 358 22.83 27.88 5.88
N GLY A 359 22.00 27.38 6.81
CA GLY A 359 20.57 27.64 6.81
C GLY A 359 19.88 27.21 5.51
N ARG A 360 19.11 28.13 4.92
CA ARG A 360 18.35 27.91 3.68
C ARG A 360 19.24 27.70 2.46
N ASP A 361 20.41 28.32 2.44
CA ASP A 361 21.31 28.29 1.29
C ASP A 361 22.07 26.95 1.22
N GLY A 362 22.04 26.17 2.32
CA GLY A 362 22.55 24.81 2.37
C GLY A 362 21.66 23.76 1.70
N VAL A 363 20.38 24.02 1.46
CA VAL A 363 19.41 23.09 0.82
C VAL A 363 18.53 23.81 -0.23
N PRO A 364 19.16 24.43 -1.25
CA PRO A 364 18.49 25.36 -2.14
C PRO A 364 17.39 24.70 -3.00
N ALA A 365 17.55 23.44 -3.41
CA ALA A 365 16.54 22.77 -4.23
C ALA A 365 15.26 22.48 -3.43
N THR A 366 15.41 22.06 -2.18
CA THR A 366 14.31 21.86 -1.22
C THR A 366 13.55 23.16 -1.01
N VAL A 367 14.26 24.25 -0.72
CA VAL A 367 13.65 25.57 -0.47
C VAL A 367 12.89 26.06 -1.70
N SER A 368 13.49 25.93 -2.89
CA SER A 368 12.85 26.32 -4.15
C SER A 368 11.58 25.52 -4.41
N LYS A 369 11.62 24.19 -4.25
CA LYS A 369 10.44 23.34 -4.41
C LYS A 369 9.37 23.67 -3.36
N ALA A 370 9.76 23.89 -2.09
CA ALA A 370 8.82 24.20 -1.01
C ALA A 370 8.07 25.51 -1.28
N ARG A 371 8.79 26.56 -1.72
CA ARG A 371 8.16 27.82 -2.16
C ARG A 371 7.14 27.57 -3.26
N SER A 372 7.53 26.86 -4.32
CA SER A 372 6.63 26.58 -5.44
C SER A 372 5.35 25.84 -5.01
N VAL A 373 5.50 24.82 -4.17
CA VAL A 373 4.36 23.99 -3.72
C VAL A 373 3.43 24.75 -2.79
N LEU A 374 3.96 25.48 -1.82
CA LEU A 374 3.13 26.23 -0.87
C LEU A 374 2.50 27.47 -1.53
N GLN A 375 3.21 28.12 -2.46
CA GLN A 375 2.67 29.24 -3.22
C GLN A 375 1.46 28.82 -4.07
N ALA A 376 1.44 27.59 -4.60
CA ALA A 376 0.30 27.05 -5.34
C ALA A 376 -1.01 26.99 -4.52
N VAL A 377 -0.93 27.05 -3.19
CA VAL A 377 -2.08 27.14 -2.28
C VAL A 377 -2.17 28.47 -1.54
N GLY A 378 -1.50 29.51 -2.06
CA GLY A 378 -1.53 30.86 -1.52
C GLY A 378 -0.82 31.00 -0.17
N VAL A 379 0.22 30.20 0.07
CA VAL A 379 1.05 30.27 1.28
C VAL A 379 2.47 30.65 0.91
N ASP A 380 2.92 31.79 1.41
CA ASP A 380 4.30 32.24 1.30
C ASP A 380 5.16 31.48 2.32
N PHE A 381 6.09 30.64 1.82
CA PHE A 381 7.00 29.84 2.64
C PHE A 381 7.92 30.70 3.51
N ASP A 382 8.41 31.83 2.98
CA ASP A 382 9.32 32.71 3.73
C ASP A 382 8.56 33.43 4.86
N ALA A 383 7.30 33.82 4.58
CA ALA A 383 6.42 34.41 5.58
C ALA A 383 6.02 33.44 6.71
N LEU A 384 6.17 32.13 6.54
CA LEU A 384 5.98 31.18 7.64
C LEU A 384 7.05 31.34 8.74
N GLY A 385 8.17 32.02 8.47
CA GLY A 385 9.19 32.31 9.47
C GLY A 385 9.87 31.06 10.01
N CYS A 386 10.07 30.05 9.16
CA CYS A 386 10.77 28.82 9.52
C CYS A 386 12.23 29.11 9.84
N GLY A 387 12.61 28.95 11.10
CA GLY A 387 14.01 29.02 11.52
C GLY A 387 14.75 27.79 11.02
N PHE A 388 15.83 27.99 10.27
CA PHE A 388 16.68 26.89 9.82
C PHE A 388 17.62 26.46 10.95
N ARG A 389 17.73 25.15 11.17
CA ARG A 389 18.64 24.61 12.18
C ARG A 389 20.03 24.39 11.57
N GLN A 390 21.06 24.77 12.32
CA GLN A 390 22.39 24.16 12.15
C GLN A 390 22.28 22.73 12.67
N VAL A 391 22.01 21.79 11.75
CA VAL A 391 22.16 20.36 12.03
C VAL A 391 23.67 20.08 11.96
N TYR A 392 24.26 19.81 13.13
CA TYR A 392 25.67 19.42 13.29
C TYR A 392 25.88 17.96 12.92
#